data_AF-A0A949SIP9-F1
#
_entry.id   AF-A0A949SIP9-F1
#
_cell.length_a   1.000
_cell.length_b   1.000
_cell.length_c   1.000
_cell.angle_alpha   90.00
_cell.angle_beta   90.00
_cell.angle_gamma   90.00
#
_symmetry.space_group_name_H-M   'P 1'
#
loop_
_entity.id
_entity.type
_entity.pdbx_description
1 polymer ?
#
loop_
_entity_poly.entity_id
_entity_poly.type
_entity_poly.pdbx_seq_one_letter_code
_entity_poly.pdbx_strand_id
1 'polypeptide(L)'
;MAQYTIQPGDNPSKIAKKFGMTLAQFQQANPGLVEWGTGSWKVLFPGQVVNVTGAVTGMPAEPAAAPTSFAAPPPWMQIAIMEQGVQEWAQGDNPRILEYLRSCGISGSLLKDETAWCAAFVNWCILKSGFSPRGSAKVSDWWGWGRPVAATYGAICILQPLTVDQASSGHIGFLHAMDATNVWLLSGNSKNQVRISPYPKAKLIHNAPYRWPY
;
A
#
# COMPACT_ATOMS: atom_id res chain seq x y z
N MET A 1 0.88 -18.86 -7.25
CA MET A 1 0.40 -17.63 -7.92
C MET A 1 1.60 -16.93 -8.52
N ALA A 2 1.52 -16.50 -9.77
CA ALA A 2 2.55 -15.71 -10.41
C ALA A 2 2.22 -14.21 -10.29
N GLN A 3 3.22 -13.37 -10.46
CA GLN A 3 3.06 -11.91 -10.45
C GLN A 3 3.31 -11.38 -11.86
N TYR A 4 2.52 -10.39 -12.26
CA TYR A 4 2.63 -9.70 -13.55
C TYR A 4 2.73 -8.21 -13.35
N THR A 5 3.70 -7.57 -14.00
CA THR A 5 3.82 -6.11 -14.02
C THR A 5 2.99 -5.55 -15.17
N ILE A 6 1.99 -4.74 -14.84
CA ILE A 6 1.11 -4.05 -15.79
C ILE A 6 1.94 -3.24 -16.78
N GLN A 7 1.69 -3.45 -18.07
CA GLN A 7 2.32 -2.72 -19.16
C GLN A 7 1.40 -1.60 -19.68
N PRO A 8 1.95 -0.58 -20.36
CA PRO A 8 1.12 0.42 -21.04
C PRO A 8 0.08 -0.24 -21.97
N GLY A 9 -1.19 0.12 -21.81
CA GLY A 9 -2.31 -0.40 -22.62
C GLY A 9 -2.96 -1.69 -22.10
N ASP A 10 -2.47 -2.22 -20.99
CA ASP A 10 -3.14 -3.31 -20.27
C ASP A 10 -4.44 -2.84 -19.61
N ASN A 11 -5.38 -3.77 -19.49
CA ASN A 11 -6.59 -3.62 -18.68
C ASN A 11 -6.92 -4.97 -18.01
N PRO A 12 -7.77 -4.99 -16.97
CA PRO A 12 -8.03 -6.19 -16.19
C PRO A 12 -8.43 -7.41 -17.05
N SER A 13 -9.30 -7.21 -18.05
CA SER A 13 -9.77 -8.28 -18.94
C SER A 13 -8.68 -8.80 -19.87
N LYS A 14 -7.82 -7.91 -20.41
CA LYS A 14 -6.67 -8.30 -21.25
C LYS A 14 -5.66 -9.13 -20.46
N ILE A 15 -5.33 -8.71 -19.24
CA ILE A 15 -4.40 -9.43 -18.38
C ILE A 15 -5.00 -10.78 -18.00
N ALA A 16 -6.25 -10.81 -17.52
CA ALA A 16 -6.93 -12.05 -17.17
C ALA A 16 -6.87 -13.07 -18.32
N LYS A 17 -7.27 -12.63 -19.53
CA LYS A 17 -7.24 -13.47 -20.73
C LYS A 17 -5.84 -13.97 -21.08
N LYS A 18 -4.81 -13.10 -20.99
CA LYS A 18 -3.40 -13.43 -21.25
C LYS A 18 -2.88 -14.56 -20.36
N PHE A 19 -3.41 -14.67 -19.14
CA PHE A 19 -3.05 -15.71 -18.17
C PHE A 19 -4.12 -16.80 -18.04
N GLY A 20 -5.05 -16.92 -19.00
CA GLY A 20 -6.09 -17.95 -18.98
C GLY A 20 -7.08 -17.84 -17.82
N MET A 21 -7.23 -16.66 -17.24
CA MET A 21 -8.15 -16.36 -16.15
C MET A 21 -9.41 -15.67 -16.66
N THR A 22 -10.51 -15.82 -15.92
CA THR A 22 -11.67 -14.94 -16.07
C THR A 22 -11.41 -13.61 -15.36
N LEU A 23 -12.14 -12.56 -15.76
CA LEU A 23 -12.07 -11.26 -15.09
C LEU A 23 -12.41 -11.37 -13.59
N ALA A 24 -13.39 -12.22 -13.24
CA ALA A 24 -13.77 -12.47 -11.84
C ALA A 24 -12.66 -13.17 -11.04
N GLN A 25 -11.97 -14.14 -11.64
CA GLN A 25 -10.80 -14.77 -11.01
C GLN A 25 -9.66 -13.77 -10.81
N PHE A 26 -9.43 -12.90 -11.80
CA PHE A 26 -8.42 -11.84 -11.70
C PHE A 26 -8.79 -10.82 -10.61
N GLN A 27 -10.06 -10.45 -10.49
CA GLN A 27 -10.57 -9.61 -9.42
C GLN A 27 -10.40 -10.26 -8.04
N GLN A 28 -10.75 -11.53 -7.91
CA GLN A 28 -10.61 -12.27 -6.64
C GLN A 28 -9.15 -12.40 -6.20
N ALA A 29 -8.22 -12.53 -7.16
CA ALA A 29 -6.78 -12.53 -6.90
C ALA A 29 -6.22 -11.14 -6.54
N ASN A 30 -6.96 -10.06 -6.86
CA ASN A 30 -6.52 -8.68 -6.70
C ASN A 30 -7.64 -7.78 -6.09
N PRO A 31 -8.11 -8.09 -4.87
CA PRO A 31 -9.34 -7.51 -4.33
C PRO A 31 -9.32 -5.98 -4.16
N GLY A 32 -8.16 -5.33 -4.00
CA GLY A 32 -8.10 -3.87 -3.89
C GLY A 32 -7.97 -3.12 -5.22
N LEU A 33 -8.01 -3.81 -6.37
CA LEU A 33 -8.18 -3.18 -7.69
C LEU A 33 -9.63 -2.79 -7.98
N VAL A 34 -10.55 -3.13 -7.09
CA VAL A 34 -11.96 -2.78 -7.20
C VAL A 34 -12.34 -1.93 -6.01
N GLU A 35 -13.10 -0.86 -6.26
CA GLU A 35 -13.69 -0.07 -5.20
C GLU A 35 -14.66 -0.92 -4.39
N TRP A 36 -14.38 -0.99 -3.09
CA TRP A 36 -15.13 -1.80 -2.15
C TRP A 36 -16.59 -1.28 -2.07
N GLY A 37 -17.56 -2.18 -2.28
CA GLY A 37 -18.99 -1.87 -2.24
C GLY A 37 -19.62 -1.39 -3.55
N THR A 38 -18.84 -1.00 -4.57
CA THR A 38 -19.39 -0.53 -5.86
C THR A 38 -19.10 -1.48 -7.03
N GLY A 39 -18.11 -2.38 -6.88
CA GLY A 39 -17.70 -3.27 -7.96
C GLY A 39 -16.97 -2.56 -9.10
N SER A 40 -16.70 -1.25 -8.96
CA SER A 40 -16.04 -0.44 -9.98
C SER A 40 -14.53 -0.65 -9.98
N TRP A 41 -13.94 -0.82 -11.16
CA TRP A 41 -12.49 -0.97 -11.29
C TRP A 41 -11.77 0.32 -11.00
N LYS A 42 -10.67 0.21 -10.25
CA LYS A 42 -9.70 1.28 -10.11
C LYS A 42 -8.86 1.37 -11.37
N VAL A 43 -8.35 2.58 -11.59
CA VAL A 43 -7.36 2.82 -12.64
C VAL A 43 -6.12 1.98 -12.35
N LEU A 44 -5.71 1.19 -13.34
CA LEU A 44 -4.47 0.44 -13.32
C LEU A 44 -3.34 1.33 -13.86
N PHE A 45 -2.16 1.24 -13.24
CA PHE A 45 -0.99 2.02 -13.66
C PHE A 45 0.09 1.10 -14.25
N PRO A 46 0.74 1.49 -15.36
CA PRO A 46 1.95 0.80 -15.81
C PRO A 46 3.00 0.71 -14.70
N GLY A 47 3.61 -0.47 -14.53
CA GLY A 47 4.53 -0.75 -13.43
C GLY A 47 3.88 -1.28 -12.14
N GLN A 48 2.55 -1.26 -12.05
CA GLN A 48 1.81 -1.89 -10.95
C GLN A 48 1.85 -3.42 -11.10
N VAL A 49 2.10 -4.14 -10.00
CA VAL A 49 2.16 -5.61 -9.99
C VAL A 49 0.82 -6.19 -9.54
N VAL A 50 0.35 -7.21 -10.27
CA VAL A 50 -0.91 -7.92 -10.03
C VAL A 50 -0.69 -9.42 -9.94
N ASN A 51 -1.54 -10.10 -9.19
CA ASN A 51 -1.54 -11.55 -9.03
C ASN A 51 -2.26 -12.22 -10.21
N VAL A 52 -1.66 -13.28 -10.75
CA VAL A 52 -2.21 -14.12 -11.83
C VAL A 52 -1.97 -15.60 -11.53
N THR A 53 -2.79 -16.50 -12.10
CA THR A 53 -2.78 -17.93 -11.76
C THR A 53 -2.40 -18.88 -12.91
N GLY A 54 -2.40 -18.45 -14.17
CA GLY A 54 -2.06 -19.30 -15.32
C GLY A 54 -0.68 -19.07 -15.94
N ALA A 55 -0.31 -19.95 -16.87
CA ALA A 55 0.83 -19.76 -17.77
C ALA A 55 0.43 -18.85 -18.94
N VAL A 56 1.34 -18.00 -19.41
CA VAL A 56 1.07 -17.08 -20.54
C VAL A 56 0.65 -17.89 -21.77
N THR A 57 -0.58 -17.71 -22.25
CA THR A 57 -1.07 -18.40 -23.44
C THR A 57 -0.78 -17.55 -24.68
N GLY A 58 0.17 -18.01 -25.50
CA GLY A 58 0.57 -17.36 -26.77
C GLY A 58 1.73 -16.37 -26.60
N MET A 59 2.96 -16.85 -26.84
CA MET A 59 4.16 -16.01 -27.01
C MET A 59 4.27 -15.54 -28.46
N PRO A 60 4.74 -14.30 -28.66
CA PRO A 60 5.91 -14.09 -29.51
C PRO A 60 7.14 -13.84 -28.66
N ALA A 61 8.29 -14.18 -29.24
CA ALA A 61 9.63 -14.15 -28.65
C ALA A 61 10.10 -12.77 -28.16
N GLU A 62 11.04 -12.83 -27.21
CA GLU A 62 12.15 -11.93 -26.82
C GLU A 62 12.07 -10.41 -27.14
N PRO A 63 12.38 -9.52 -26.16
CA PRO A 63 11.82 -8.18 -26.10
C PRO A 63 12.39 -7.22 -27.14
N ALA A 64 11.49 -6.60 -27.91
CA ALA A 64 11.76 -5.30 -28.53
C ALA A 64 12.11 -4.29 -27.44
N ALA A 65 13.16 -3.49 -27.69
CA ALA A 65 13.79 -2.55 -26.77
C ALA A 65 12.82 -1.93 -25.75
N ALA A 66 13.11 -2.15 -24.47
CA ALA A 66 12.29 -1.64 -23.37
C ALA A 66 12.19 -0.10 -23.46
N PRO A 67 10.99 0.50 -23.35
CA PRO A 67 10.90 1.92 -23.01
C PRO A 67 11.68 2.13 -21.70
N THR A 68 12.36 3.26 -21.55
CA THR A 68 13.04 3.67 -20.31
C THR A 68 12.10 3.44 -19.13
N SER A 69 12.34 2.34 -18.41
CA SER A 69 11.46 1.86 -17.35
C SER A 69 11.36 2.96 -16.30
N PHE A 70 10.15 3.37 -15.94
CA PHE A 70 9.95 3.91 -14.60
C PHE A 70 10.52 2.87 -13.64
N ALA A 71 11.40 3.26 -12.71
CA ALA A 71 11.90 2.32 -11.72
C ALA A 71 10.69 1.66 -11.05
N ALA A 72 10.65 0.33 -11.05
CA ALA A 72 9.52 -0.39 -10.48
C ALA A 72 9.34 0.04 -9.01
N PRO A 73 8.09 0.22 -8.52
CA PRO A 73 7.87 0.55 -7.12
C PRO A 73 8.55 -0.49 -6.23
N PRO A 74 9.08 -0.12 -5.06
CA PRO A 74 9.60 -1.12 -4.15
C PRO A 74 8.48 -2.08 -3.72
N PRO A 75 8.78 -3.35 -3.39
CA PRO A 75 7.75 -4.39 -3.20
C PRO A 75 6.66 -4.04 -2.18
N TRP A 76 7.02 -3.37 -1.07
CA TRP A 76 6.04 -2.92 -0.07
C TRP A 76 5.12 -1.82 -0.59
N MET A 77 5.62 -0.93 -1.46
CA MET A 77 4.79 0.09 -2.09
C MET A 77 3.81 -0.54 -3.09
N GLN A 78 4.23 -1.59 -3.81
CA GLN A 78 3.32 -2.35 -4.67
C GLN A 78 2.18 -2.96 -3.84
N ILE A 79 2.51 -3.63 -2.73
CA ILE A 79 1.51 -4.20 -1.82
C ILE A 79 0.57 -3.12 -1.28
N ALA A 80 1.11 -1.97 -0.87
CA ALA A 80 0.29 -0.85 -0.38
C ALA A 80 -0.68 -0.33 -1.45
N ILE A 81 -0.25 -0.23 -2.71
CA ILE A 81 -1.11 0.20 -3.83
C ILE A 81 -2.27 -0.78 -4.01
N MET A 82 -2.01 -2.08 -3.84
CA MET A 82 -3.04 -3.13 -3.93
C MET A 82 -4.04 -3.12 -2.78
N GLU A 83 -3.75 -2.42 -1.69
CA GLU A 83 -4.66 -2.27 -0.54
C GLU A 83 -5.44 -0.95 -0.55
N GLN A 84 -5.19 -0.08 -1.53
CA GLN A 84 -5.93 1.18 -1.65
C GLN A 84 -7.44 0.88 -1.64
N GLY A 85 -8.25 1.72 -1.00
CA GLY A 85 -9.71 1.59 -0.88
C GLY A 85 -10.20 0.68 0.25
N VAL A 86 -9.35 -0.12 0.89
CA VAL A 86 -9.72 -0.83 2.12
C VAL A 86 -10.12 0.21 3.17
N GLN A 87 -11.29 0.05 3.76
CA GLN A 87 -11.87 1.01 4.71
C GLN A 87 -12.60 0.31 5.86
N GLU A 88 -12.76 1.00 6.98
CA GLU A 88 -13.58 0.53 8.11
C GLU A 88 -15.02 0.23 7.67
N TRP A 89 -15.65 -0.71 8.37
CA TRP A 89 -17.06 -1.05 8.13
C TRP A 89 -17.97 -0.30 9.09
N ALA A 90 -19.16 0.05 8.61
CA ALA A 90 -20.16 0.73 9.45
C ALA A 90 -20.75 -0.20 10.54
N GLN A 91 -20.72 -1.51 10.32
CA GLN A 91 -21.15 -2.52 11.28
C GLN A 91 -20.19 -3.72 11.23
N GLY A 92 -19.72 -4.13 12.41
CA GLY A 92 -18.67 -5.13 12.54
C GLY A 92 -17.31 -4.61 12.05
N ASP A 93 -16.29 -5.47 12.10
CA ASP A 93 -14.92 -5.09 11.78
C ASP A 93 -14.50 -5.56 10.38
N ASN A 94 -13.83 -4.70 9.62
CA ASN A 94 -13.23 -5.14 8.37
C ASN A 94 -12.09 -6.17 8.61
N PRO A 95 -12.22 -7.43 8.14
CA PRO A 95 -11.25 -8.48 8.41
C PRO A 95 -9.85 -8.19 7.85
N ARG A 96 -9.73 -7.34 6.83
CA ARG A 96 -8.45 -6.89 6.29
C ARG A 96 -7.74 -5.94 7.26
N ILE A 97 -8.46 -5.00 7.86
CA ILE A 97 -7.92 -4.10 8.89
C ILE A 97 -7.51 -4.90 10.14
N LEU A 98 -8.32 -5.89 10.51
CA LEU A 98 -7.94 -6.83 11.57
C LEU A 98 -6.66 -7.60 11.23
N GLU A 99 -6.42 -7.96 9.96
CA GLU A 99 -5.15 -8.58 9.55
C GLU A 99 -3.96 -7.63 9.72
N TYR A 100 -4.14 -6.33 9.41
CA TYR A 100 -3.11 -5.33 9.66
C TYR A 100 -2.76 -5.26 11.14
N LEU A 101 -3.78 -5.15 12.00
CA LEU A 101 -3.62 -5.06 13.46
C LEU A 101 -2.94 -6.32 14.03
N ARG A 102 -3.36 -7.52 13.61
CA ARG A 102 -2.73 -8.78 14.03
C ARG A 102 -1.25 -8.85 13.67
N SER A 103 -0.82 -8.23 12.57
CA SER A 103 0.60 -8.19 12.18
C SER A 103 1.49 -7.43 13.19
N CYS A 104 0.88 -6.62 14.06
CA CYS A 104 1.54 -5.93 15.17
C CYS A 104 1.31 -6.61 16.52
N GLY A 105 0.75 -7.83 16.54
CA GLY A 105 0.42 -8.54 17.78
C GLY A 105 -0.83 -8.00 18.51
N ILE A 106 -1.62 -7.13 17.88
CA ILE A 106 -2.87 -6.63 18.47
C ILE A 106 -3.91 -7.76 18.51
N SER A 107 -4.56 -7.90 19.66
CA SER A 107 -5.54 -8.95 19.95
C SER A 107 -6.57 -8.48 20.98
N GLY A 108 -7.57 -9.32 21.28
CA GLY A 108 -8.57 -9.04 22.31
C GLY A 108 -9.43 -7.81 21.97
N SER A 109 -9.72 -6.99 22.98
CA SER A 109 -10.61 -5.82 22.86
C SER A 109 -10.07 -4.72 21.94
N LEU A 110 -8.77 -4.72 21.64
CA LEU A 110 -8.10 -3.77 20.74
C LEU A 110 -8.08 -4.24 19.28
N LEU A 111 -8.54 -5.47 19.00
CA LEU A 111 -8.61 -6.00 17.64
C LEU A 111 -9.92 -5.57 16.99
N LYS A 112 -10.01 -4.27 16.70
CA LYS A 112 -11.16 -3.65 16.04
C LYS A 112 -10.73 -2.64 15.01
N ASP A 113 -11.49 -2.46 13.95
CA ASP A 113 -11.09 -1.57 12.86
C ASP A 113 -11.12 -0.08 13.23
N GLU A 114 -11.73 0.32 14.35
CA GLU A 114 -11.62 1.67 14.91
C GLU A 114 -10.31 1.93 15.67
N THR A 115 -9.52 0.88 15.95
CA THR A 115 -8.20 1.03 16.58
C THR A 115 -7.23 1.61 15.57
N ALA A 116 -6.57 2.73 15.90
CA ALA A 116 -5.68 3.43 14.98
C ALA A 116 -4.70 2.49 14.24
N TRP A 117 -4.91 2.32 12.94
CA TRP A 117 -4.30 1.24 12.15
C TRP A 117 -3.35 1.72 11.04
N CYS A 118 -2.96 3.00 11.02
CA CYS A 118 -2.01 3.53 10.02
C CYS A 118 -0.63 2.86 10.09
N ALA A 119 -0.05 2.72 11.28
CA ALA A 119 1.20 2.00 11.48
C ALA A 119 1.03 0.49 11.29
N ALA A 120 -0.13 -0.07 11.66
CA ALA A 120 -0.43 -1.48 11.43
C ALA A 120 -0.47 -1.81 9.93
N PHE A 121 -1.04 -0.93 9.11
CA PHE A 121 -1.01 -1.03 7.65
C PHE A 121 0.43 -1.04 7.11
N VAL A 122 1.26 -0.07 7.52
CA VAL A 122 2.67 0.00 7.11
C VAL A 122 3.43 -1.26 7.55
N ASN A 123 3.23 -1.70 8.80
CA ASN A 123 3.79 -2.94 9.32
C ASN A 123 3.45 -4.14 8.45
N TRP A 124 2.17 -4.29 8.11
CA TRP A 124 1.67 -5.39 7.30
C TRP A 124 2.24 -5.36 5.88
N CYS A 125 2.30 -4.19 5.23
CA CYS A 125 2.89 -4.07 3.89
C CYS A 125 4.37 -4.46 3.87
N ILE A 126 5.15 -4.01 4.86
CA ILE A 126 6.56 -4.39 5.00
C ILE A 126 6.69 -5.91 5.23
N LEU A 127 5.90 -6.47 6.14
CA LEU A 127 5.90 -7.91 6.43
C LEU A 127 5.58 -8.75 5.18
N LYS A 128 4.51 -8.40 4.45
CA LYS A 128 4.09 -9.12 3.24
C LYS A 128 5.07 -8.97 2.08
N SER A 129 5.90 -7.93 2.09
CA SER A 129 6.96 -7.74 1.11
C SER A 129 8.22 -8.58 1.37
N GLY A 130 8.25 -9.37 2.46
CA GLY A 130 9.39 -10.20 2.83
C GLY A 130 10.45 -9.50 3.68
N PHE A 131 10.17 -8.28 4.15
CA PHE A 131 11.07 -7.50 5.01
C PHE A 131 10.61 -7.55 6.47
N SER A 132 11.53 -7.35 7.41
CA SER A 132 11.23 -7.32 8.84
C SER A 132 10.69 -5.94 9.26
N PRO A 133 9.41 -5.80 9.63
CA PRO A 133 8.85 -4.51 10.04
C PRO A 133 9.23 -4.15 11.47
N ARG A 134 8.79 -2.98 11.96
CA ARG A 134 8.96 -2.60 13.37
C ARG A 134 8.22 -3.51 14.34
N GLY A 135 7.09 -4.11 13.92
CA GLY A 135 6.22 -4.94 14.74
C GLY A 135 5.27 -4.14 15.64
N SER A 136 5.01 -2.86 15.34
CA SER A 136 4.22 -1.97 16.21
C SER A 136 3.18 -1.16 15.44
N ALA A 137 1.98 -1.05 16.04
CA ALA A 137 0.90 -0.18 15.60
C ALA A 137 1.01 1.26 16.15
N LYS A 138 2.07 1.58 16.91
CA LYS A 138 2.33 2.92 17.45
C LYS A 138 3.35 3.66 16.61
N VAL A 139 2.99 4.83 16.07
CA VAL A 139 3.84 5.58 15.12
C VAL A 139 5.17 6.02 15.72
N SER A 140 5.20 6.39 17.00
CA SER A 140 6.44 6.78 17.69
C SER A 140 7.53 5.70 17.66
N ASP A 141 7.14 4.42 17.62
CA ASP A 141 8.10 3.31 17.62
C ASP A 141 8.85 3.18 16.29
N TRP A 142 8.35 3.82 15.22
CA TRP A 142 8.94 3.81 13.89
C TRP A 142 9.99 4.91 13.69
N TRP A 143 10.11 5.87 14.61
CA TRP A 143 10.96 7.05 14.43
C TRP A 143 12.41 6.70 14.15
N GLY A 144 12.94 5.64 14.78
CA GLY A 144 14.30 5.13 14.57
C GLY A 144 14.39 3.87 13.71
N TRP A 145 13.31 3.43 13.07
CA TRP A 145 13.30 2.19 12.28
C TRP A 145 13.89 2.41 10.88
N GLY A 146 14.58 1.40 10.35
CA GLY A 146 15.12 1.42 8.99
C GLY A 146 16.31 2.38 8.81
N ARG A 147 16.75 2.56 7.57
CA ARG A 147 17.78 3.56 7.23
C ARG A 147 17.14 4.88 6.83
N PRO A 148 17.71 6.03 7.24
CA PRO A 148 17.39 7.33 6.67
C PRO A 148 17.60 7.34 5.16
N VAL A 149 16.67 7.95 4.42
CA VAL A 149 16.81 8.22 2.98
C VAL A 149 16.33 9.63 2.64
N ALA A 150 16.71 10.12 1.47
CA ALA A 150 16.04 11.27 0.87
C ALA A 150 14.56 10.95 0.59
N ALA A 151 13.78 11.98 0.24
CA ALA A 151 12.39 11.81 -0.16
C ALA A 151 12.28 10.97 -1.44
N THR A 152 12.08 9.67 -1.28
CA THR A 152 12.07 8.67 -2.36
C THR A 152 10.71 8.01 -2.43
N TYR A 153 10.18 7.81 -3.64
CA TYR A 153 8.93 7.08 -3.86
C TYR A 153 8.93 5.72 -3.15
N GLY A 154 7.90 5.45 -2.36
CA GLY A 154 7.76 4.26 -1.53
C GLY A 154 8.49 4.31 -0.19
N ALA A 155 9.25 5.36 0.13
CA ALA A 155 9.85 5.48 1.46
C ALA A 155 8.75 5.60 2.52
N ILE A 156 8.95 4.98 3.69
CA ILE A 156 8.07 5.21 4.83
C ILE A 156 8.25 6.66 5.27
N CYS A 157 7.19 7.44 5.25
CA CYS A 157 7.14 8.81 5.69
C CYS A 157 6.43 8.88 7.05
N ILE A 158 7.07 9.53 8.02
CA ILE A 158 6.57 9.65 9.39
C ILE A 158 6.23 11.11 9.69
N LEU A 159 5.01 11.32 10.18
CA LEU A 159 4.47 12.61 10.56
C LEU A 159 4.29 12.69 12.08
N GLN A 160 4.46 13.89 12.61
CA GLN A 160 4.02 14.31 13.93
C GLN A 160 2.49 14.21 14.04
N PRO A 161 1.91 14.27 15.26
CA PRO A 161 0.48 14.33 15.44
C PRO A 161 -0.19 15.43 14.59
N LEU A 162 -1.24 15.06 13.87
CA LEU A 162 -1.89 15.92 12.90
C LEU A 162 -2.90 16.87 13.57
N THR A 163 -3.75 16.36 14.47
CA THR A 163 -4.60 17.04 15.49
C THR A 163 -5.16 15.97 16.46
N VAL A 164 -5.95 16.36 17.49
CA VAL A 164 -6.48 15.48 18.55
C VAL A 164 -7.27 14.26 18.05
N ASP A 165 -7.82 14.31 16.83
CA ASP A 165 -8.64 13.23 16.25
C ASP A 165 -7.85 12.25 15.38
N GLN A 166 -6.52 12.39 15.31
CA GLN A 166 -5.66 11.46 14.56
C GLN A 166 -4.43 11.12 15.37
N ALA A 167 -4.43 9.90 15.92
CA ALA A 167 -3.32 9.18 16.56
C ALA A 167 -2.38 10.09 17.38
N SER A 168 -2.55 10.04 18.71
CA SER A 168 -1.70 10.77 19.68
C SER A 168 -0.18 10.55 19.50
N SER A 169 0.23 9.52 18.76
CA SER A 169 1.64 9.20 18.45
C SER A 169 2.16 9.69 17.08
N GLY A 170 1.31 10.25 16.21
CA GLY A 170 1.66 10.69 14.86
C GLY A 170 0.92 9.96 13.74
N HIS A 171 1.31 10.19 12.49
CA HIS A 171 0.78 9.47 11.31
C HIS A 171 1.92 8.89 10.46
N ILE A 172 1.65 7.83 9.70
CA ILE A 172 2.67 7.12 8.92
C ILE A 172 2.08 6.54 7.63
N GLY A 173 2.88 6.54 6.57
CA GLY A 173 2.49 6.01 5.26
C GLY A 173 3.66 5.89 4.31
N PHE A 174 3.41 5.48 3.08
CA PHE A 174 4.43 5.44 2.03
C PHE A 174 4.38 6.72 1.19
N LEU A 175 5.54 7.34 0.97
CA LEU A 175 5.67 8.55 0.16
C LEU A 175 5.30 8.24 -1.29
N HIS A 176 4.24 8.89 -1.78
CA HIS A 176 3.74 8.75 -3.14
C HIS A 176 4.16 9.93 -4.04
N ALA A 177 4.12 11.16 -3.51
CA ALA A 177 4.57 12.35 -4.22
C ALA A 177 4.94 13.46 -3.22
N MET A 178 5.60 14.52 -3.70
CA MET A 178 5.82 15.74 -2.93
C MET A 178 5.91 16.96 -3.85
N ASP A 179 5.58 18.12 -3.32
CA ASP A 179 5.82 19.43 -3.94
C ASP A 179 6.59 20.34 -2.96
N ALA A 180 6.57 21.65 -3.16
CA ALA A 180 7.25 22.59 -2.26
C ALA A 180 6.72 22.57 -0.82
N THR A 181 5.43 22.29 -0.59
CA THR A 181 4.75 22.51 0.70
C THR A 181 4.14 21.25 1.30
N ASN A 182 3.90 20.22 0.49
CA ASN A 182 3.17 19.02 0.86
C ASN A 182 3.92 17.73 0.47
N VAL A 183 3.55 16.67 1.17
CA VAL A 183 3.81 15.28 0.80
C VAL A 183 2.47 14.56 0.62
N TRP A 184 2.40 13.67 -0.36
CA TRP A 184 1.25 12.78 -0.54
C TRP A 184 1.65 11.40 -0.07
N LEU A 185 0.90 10.86 0.90
CA LEU A 185 1.16 9.55 1.46
C LEU A 185 0.06 8.58 1.07
N LEU A 186 0.46 7.41 0.57
CA LEU A 186 -0.39 6.23 0.56
C LEU A 186 -0.35 5.62 1.97
N SER A 187 -1.44 5.78 2.72
CA SER A 187 -1.49 5.39 4.13
C SER A 187 -2.84 4.81 4.51
N GLY A 188 -2.82 3.90 5.48
CA GLY A 188 -4.01 3.41 6.17
C GLY A 188 -4.57 4.44 7.15
N ASN A 189 -5.79 4.19 7.61
CA ASN A 189 -6.54 5.01 8.55
C ASN A 189 -6.64 6.51 8.18
N SER A 190 -6.58 6.81 6.88
CA SER A 190 -6.76 8.16 6.37
C SER A 190 -8.21 8.35 5.99
N LYS A 191 -8.97 9.03 6.84
CA LYS A 191 -10.45 9.05 6.76
C LYS A 191 -11.01 7.62 6.76
N ASN A 192 -10.50 6.80 7.68
CA ASN A 192 -10.91 5.41 7.89
C ASN A 192 -10.71 4.53 6.64
N GLN A 193 -9.75 4.90 5.77
CA GLN A 193 -9.45 4.19 4.52
C GLN A 193 -7.95 4.18 4.20
N VAL A 194 -7.50 3.17 3.45
CA VAL A 194 -6.22 3.18 2.72
C VAL A 194 -6.36 4.07 1.49
N ARG A 195 -5.75 5.25 1.53
CA ARG A 195 -5.83 6.21 0.43
C ARG A 195 -4.59 7.06 0.31
N ILE A 196 -4.48 7.76 -0.80
CA ILE A 196 -3.48 8.81 -1.00
C ILE A 196 -4.05 10.11 -0.46
N SER A 197 -3.37 10.70 0.52
CA SER A 197 -3.76 11.97 1.16
C SER A 197 -2.59 12.95 1.16
N PRO A 198 -2.84 14.25 0.91
CA PRO A 198 -1.83 15.29 1.12
C PRO A 198 -1.66 15.59 2.62
N TYR A 199 -0.42 15.89 3.01
CA TYR A 199 -0.06 16.39 4.33
C TYR A 199 0.98 17.50 4.22
N PRO A 200 0.91 18.55 5.06
CA PRO A 200 1.91 19.61 5.07
C PRO A 200 3.29 19.07 5.46
N LYS A 201 4.34 19.50 4.77
CA LYS A 201 5.74 19.18 5.14
C LYS A 201 6.08 19.63 6.56
N ALA A 202 5.43 20.67 7.07
CA ALA A 202 5.58 21.13 8.45
C ALA A 202 5.17 20.07 9.50
N LYS A 203 4.42 19.03 9.11
CA LYS A 203 4.05 17.90 9.97
C LYS A 203 5.04 16.75 9.92
N LEU A 204 6.08 16.79 9.11
CA LEU A 204 7.14 15.77 9.13
C LEU A 204 7.82 15.74 10.50
N ILE A 205 8.18 14.55 10.99
CA ILE A 205 9.01 14.48 12.20
C ILE A 205 10.35 15.18 11.99
N HIS A 206 10.91 15.72 13.07
CA HIS A 206 12.24 16.30 13.02
C HIS A 206 13.28 15.21 12.76
N ASN A 207 14.21 15.47 11.84
CA ASN A 207 15.34 14.62 11.47
C ASN A 207 14.98 13.27 10.84
N ALA A 208 15.19 13.20 9.52
CA ALA A 208 15.04 12.01 8.70
C ALA A 208 13.62 11.39 8.74
N PRO A 209 12.60 12.12 8.25
CA PRO A 209 11.21 11.65 8.23
C PRO A 209 10.96 10.52 7.22
N TYR A 210 11.92 10.22 6.35
CA TYR A 210 11.83 9.16 5.34
C TYR A 210 12.72 7.97 5.72
N ARG A 211 12.13 6.78 5.81
CA ARG A 211 12.77 5.53 6.18
C ARG A 211 12.66 4.49 5.08
N TRP A 212 13.70 3.67 4.97
CA TRP A 212 13.77 2.56 4.02
C TRP A 212 14.10 1.25 4.76
N PRO A 213 13.51 0.10 4.37
CA PRO A 213 13.94 -1.21 4.86
C PRO A 213 15.42 -1.46 4.57
N TYR A 214 16.09 -2.25 5.43
CA TYR A 214 17.45 -2.72 5.21
C TYR A 214 17.47 -3.95 4.30
#